data_AF-A0A945F9Y6-F1
#
_entry.id   AF-A0A945F9Y6-F1
#
_cell.length_a   1.000
_cell.length_b   1.000
_cell.length_c   1.000
_cell.angle_alpha   90.00
_cell.angle_beta   90.00
_cell.angle_gamma   90.00
#
_symmetry.space_group_name_H-M   'P 1'
#
loop_
_entity.id
_entity.type
_entity.pdbx_description
1 polymer ?
#
loop_
_entity_poly.entity_id
_entity_poly.type
_entity_poly.pdbx_seq_one_letter_code
_entity_poly.pdbx_strand_id
1 'polypeptide(L)'
;MSDFDGSERIFEKLSKAVTEAVMTSPKVKKIVAEIQKDDHICPKSFMVLVLKMEVLTDSLELEVEEETTEERPAPKKRKSKKPAPKPQFIDGQELSKKEIDYQEFANKKFDTQEWLKKNGLIF
;
A
#
# COMPACT_ATOMS: atom_id res chain seq x y z
N MET A 1 -11.86 17.77 -14.30
CA MET A 1 -10.56 18.37 -13.91
C MET A 1 -10.62 19.02 -12.52
N SER A 2 -11.55 18.62 -11.64
CA SER A 2 -11.76 19.25 -10.32
C SER A 2 -11.64 18.26 -9.15
N ASP A 3 -11.64 16.94 -9.40
CA ASP A 3 -11.58 15.93 -8.35
C ASP A 3 -10.14 15.67 -7.84
N PHE A 4 -9.12 16.00 -8.63
CA PHE A 4 -7.71 15.85 -8.29
C PHE A 4 -7.25 16.81 -7.17
N ASP A 5 -7.75 18.06 -7.17
CA ASP A 5 -7.45 19.06 -6.12
C ASP A 5 -8.10 18.69 -4.76
N GLY A 6 -9.14 17.87 -4.77
CA GLY A 6 -9.80 17.38 -3.56
C GLY A 6 -9.01 16.28 -2.85
N SER A 7 -8.47 15.33 -3.61
CA SER A 7 -7.71 14.20 -3.07
C SER A 7 -6.32 14.64 -2.60
N GLU A 8 -5.64 15.50 -3.35
CA GLU A 8 -4.34 16.08 -2.99
C GLU A 8 -4.39 16.76 -1.60
N ARG A 9 -5.46 17.51 -1.32
CA ARG A 9 -5.69 18.13 0.00
C ARG A 9 -5.99 17.14 1.12
N ILE A 10 -6.54 15.96 0.81
CA ILE A 10 -6.80 14.91 1.80
C ILE A 10 -5.49 14.19 2.14
N PHE A 11 -4.67 13.88 1.13
CA PHE A 11 -3.35 13.30 1.33
C PHE A 11 -2.43 14.24 2.09
N GLU A 12 -2.46 15.53 1.79
CA GLU A 12 -1.70 16.54 2.52
C GLU A 12 -2.13 16.59 4.01
N LYS A 13 -3.43 16.50 4.29
CA LYS A 13 -3.94 16.43 5.67
C LYS A 13 -3.49 15.16 6.39
N LEU A 14 -3.52 14.01 5.72
CA LEU A 14 -3.07 12.74 6.31
C LEU A 14 -1.56 12.77 6.58
N SER A 15 -0.76 13.19 5.60
CA SER A 15 0.69 13.34 5.72
C SER A 15 1.05 14.29 6.87
N LYS A 16 0.33 15.41 6.99
CA LYS A 16 0.50 16.35 8.10
C LYS A 16 0.14 15.71 9.44
N ALA A 17 -0.96 14.97 9.53
CA ALA A 17 -1.39 14.32 10.77
C ALA A 17 -0.42 13.21 11.22
N VAL A 18 0.10 12.41 10.28
CA VAL A 18 1.12 11.38 10.56
C VAL A 18 2.42 12.03 11.03
N THR A 19 2.89 13.03 10.29
CA THR A 19 4.11 13.80 10.66
C THR A 19 3.95 14.43 12.05
N GLU A 20 2.80 15.04 12.32
CA GLU A 20 2.51 15.65 13.62
C GLU A 20 2.47 14.60 14.74
N ALA A 21 1.82 13.45 14.54
CA ALA A 21 1.79 12.36 15.51
C ALA A 21 3.19 11.80 15.83
N VAL A 22 4.02 11.62 14.80
CA VAL A 22 5.41 11.18 14.95
C VAL A 22 6.24 12.23 15.69
N MET A 23 6.15 13.49 15.29
CA MET A 23 6.95 14.58 15.85
C MET A 23 6.47 15.01 17.24
N THR A 24 5.21 14.77 17.62
CA THR A 24 4.69 15.06 18.96
C THR A 24 4.94 13.94 19.97
N SER A 25 5.20 12.71 19.50
CA SER A 25 5.48 11.56 20.34
C SER A 25 6.70 11.80 21.28
N PRO A 26 6.51 11.74 22.62
CA PRO A 26 7.61 11.94 23.57
C PRO A 26 8.74 10.92 23.40
N LYS A 27 8.37 9.69 23.01
CA LYS A 27 9.32 8.61 22.74
C LYS A 27 10.19 8.93 21.53
N VAL A 28 9.58 9.39 20.44
CA VAL A 28 10.30 9.77 19.22
C VAL A 28 11.20 10.98 19.50
N LYS A 29 10.68 12.02 20.15
CA LYS A 29 11.47 13.21 20.53
C LYS A 29 12.71 12.87 21.35
N LYS A 30 12.59 11.96 22.33
CA LYS A 30 13.72 11.52 23.16
C LYS A 30 14.80 10.85 22.32
N ILE A 31 14.42 9.93 21.44
CA ILE A 31 15.36 9.21 20.56
C ILE A 31 16.04 10.18 19.58
N VAL A 32 15.29 11.12 18.99
CA VAL A 32 15.85 12.15 18.09
C VAL A 32 16.85 13.05 18.85
N ALA A 33 16.54 13.45 20.08
CA ALA A 33 17.43 14.28 20.90
C ALA A 33 18.71 13.53 21.32
N GLU A 34 18.63 12.22 21.56
CA GLU A 34 19.79 11.35 21.80
C GLU A 34 20.66 11.23 20.54
N ILE A 35 20.06 11.01 19.37
CA ILE A 35 20.76 10.98 18.08
C ILE A 35 21.46 12.32 17.77
N GLN A 36 20.79 13.45 18.05
CA GLN A 36 21.36 14.79 17.85
C GLN A 36 22.53 15.10 18.80
N LYS A 37 22.53 14.53 20.02
CA LYS A 37 23.60 14.76 21.00
C LYS A 37 24.89 14.03 20.68
N ASP A 38 24.80 12.88 20.02
CA ASP A 38 25.97 12.03 19.80
C ASP A 38 26.77 12.40 18.54
N ASP A 39 26.34 13.38 17.73
CA ASP A 39 26.95 13.91 16.48
C ASP A 39 27.34 12.85 15.42
N HIS A 40 27.16 11.57 15.76
CA HIS A 40 27.28 10.39 14.92
C HIS A 40 25.92 10.08 14.33
N ILE A 41 25.46 10.93 13.41
CA ILE A 41 24.42 10.53 12.47
C ILE A 41 24.99 9.36 11.67
N CYS A 42 24.67 8.13 12.05
CA CYS A 42 25.09 6.94 11.33
C CYS A 42 24.45 6.99 9.93
N PRO A 43 25.23 7.18 8.85
CA PRO A 43 24.67 7.37 7.51
C PRO A 43 23.81 6.17 7.06
N LYS A 44 24.14 4.97 7.55
CA LYS A 44 23.34 3.76 7.33
C LYS A 44 21.95 3.85 7.94
N SER A 45 21.84 4.33 9.19
CA SER A 45 20.56 4.47 9.87
C SER A 45 19.69 5.54 9.22
N PHE A 46 20.31 6.64 8.77
CA PHE A 46 19.61 7.71 8.06
C PHE A 46 19.12 7.24 6.67
N MET A 47 19.96 6.52 5.93
CA MET A 47 19.57 5.92 4.65
C MET A 47 18.43 4.91 4.82
N VAL A 48 18.43 4.09 5.87
CA VAL A 48 17.31 3.18 6.17
C VAL A 48 16.02 3.94 6.50
N LEU A 49 16.11 5.10 7.17
CA LEU A 49 14.95 5.94 7.42
C LEU A 49 14.40 6.55 6.12
N VAL A 50 15.28 7.05 5.24
CA VAL A 50 14.90 7.57 3.92
C VAL A 50 14.25 6.48 3.07
N LEU A 51 14.88 5.30 2.96
CA LEU A 51 14.33 4.17 2.21
C LEU A 51 12.97 3.70 2.77
N LYS A 52 12.78 3.73 4.10
CA LYS A 52 11.49 3.39 4.70
C LYS A 52 10.43 4.45 4.43
N MET A 53 10.79 5.73 4.38
CA MET A 53 9.87 6.80 3.97
C MET A 53 9.51 6.66 2.49
N GLU A 54 10.48 6.39 1.63
CA GLU A 54 10.28 6.18 0.19
C GLU A 54 9.36 4.97 -0.09
N VAL A 55 9.61 3.81 0.55
CA VAL A 55 8.73 2.64 0.45
C VAL A 55 7.30 2.92 0.96
N LEU A 56 7.15 3.73 2.02
CA LEU A 56 5.83 4.13 2.52
C LEU A 56 5.11 5.08 1.54
N THR A 57 5.85 5.96 0.87
CA THR A 57 5.32 6.83 -0.18
C THR A 57 4.92 6.02 -1.42
N ASP A 58 5.78 5.13 -1.89
CA ASP A 58 5.52 4.26 -3.06
C ASP A 58 4.34 3.32 -2.83
N SER A 59 4.24 2.73 -1.63
CA SER A 59 3.11 1.86 -1.27
C SER A 59 1.78 2.62 -1.24
N LEU A 60 1.81 3.91 -0.87
CA LEU A 60 0.62 4.77 -0.87
C LEU A 60 0.24 5.20 -2.29
N GLU A 61 1.20 5.50 -3.16
CA GLU A 61 0.94 5.81 -4.58
C GLU A 61 0.31 4.62 -5.32
N LEU A 62 0.74 3.39 -5.00
CA LEU A 62 0.14 2.15 -5.53
C LEU A 62 -1.32 1.94 -5.08
N GLU A 63 -1.69 2.29 -3.83
CA GLU A 63 -3.08 2.24 -3.38
C GLU A 63 -3.95 3.31 -4.05
N VAL A 64 -3.37 4.47 -4.40
CA VAL A 64 -4.07 5.54 -5.12
C VAL A 64 -4.36 5.16 -6.58
N GLU A 65 -3.50 4.39 -7.25
CA GLU A 65 -3.81 3.86 -8.59
C GLU A 65 -4.99 2.87 -8.56
N GLU A 66 -5.13 2.05 -7.51
CA GLU A 66 -6.24 1.10 -7.35
C GLU A 66 -7.59 1.78 -7.02
N GLU A 67 -7.61 2.97 -6.41
CA GLU A 67 -8.84 3.64 -5.94
C GLU A 67 -9.45 4.66 -6.94
N THR A 68 -8.85 4.86 -8.13
CA THR A 68 -9.37 5.84 -9.12
C THR A 68 -10.62 5.41 -9.90
N THR A 69 -11.17 4.22 -9.68
CA THR A 69 -12.47 3.81 -10.21
C THR A 69 -13.50 3.58 -9.08
N GLU A 70 -14.22 4.63 -8.68
CA GLU A 70 -15.71 4.69 -8.65
C GLU A 70 -16.26 5.86 -7.80
N GLU A 71 -16.71 6.89 -8.52
CA GLU A 71 -18.01 7.58 -8.46
C GLU A 71 -18.86 7.54 -7.15
N ARG A 72 -19.17 8.73 -6.62
CA ARG A 72 -20.39 9.01 -5.82
C ARG A 72 -21.42 9.70 -6.73
N PRO A 73 -22.76 9.46 -6.59
CA PRO A 73 -23.51 9.70 -5.35
C PRO A 73 -24.65 8.68 -5.00
N ALA A 74 -25.17 8.77 -3.76
CA ALA A 74 -26.24 7.94 -3.17
C ALA A 74 -27.68 8.40 -3.59
N PRO A 75 -28.83 7.86 -3.11
CA PRO A 75 -29.16 6.58 -2.43
C PRO A 75 -30.40 5.84 -3.03
N LYS A 76 -30.62 4.55 -2.72
CA LYS A 76 -31.96 3.93 -2.45
C LYS A 76 -31.84 2.44 -2.12
N LYS A 77 -32.35 2.07 -0.93
CA LYS A 77 -32.45 0.69 -0.42
C LYS A 77 -33.26 -0.18 -1.39
N ARG A 78 -32.61 -1.14 -2.06
CA ARG A 78 -33.27 -2.28 -2.72
C ARG A 78 -32.47 -3.56 -2.49
N LYS A 79 -33.23 -4.64 -2.25
CA LYS A 79 -32.85 -6.00 -1.84
C LYS A 79 -31.44 -6.42 -2.27
N SER A 80 -30.62 -6.83 -1.29
CA SER A 80 -29.24 -7.29 -1.48
C SER A 80 -29.17 -8.40 -2.53
N LYS A 81 -28.75 -8.06 -3.75
CA LYS A 81 -28.09 -9.03 -4.61
C LYS A 81 -26.69 -9.22 -4.04
N LYS A 82 -26.20 -10.47 -4.03
CA LYS A 82 -24.81 -10.78 -3.69
C LYS A 82 -23.91 -9.87 -4.54
N PRO A 83 -22.87 -9.23 -3.95
CA PRO A 83 -21.98 -8.40 -4.72
C PRO A 83 -21.41 -9.25 -5.87
N ALA A 84 -21.49 -8.72 -7.09
CA ALA A 84 -20.79 -9.34 -8.21
C ALA A 84 -19.28 -9.33 -7.89
N PRO A 85 -18.53 -10.39 -8.25
CA PRO A 85 -17.09 -10.37 -8.09
C PRO A 85 -16.53 -9.19 -8.89
N LYS A 86 -15.64 -8.42 -8.26
CA LYS A 86 -14.96 -7.30 -8.91
C LYS A 86 -14.14 -7.84 -10.10
N PRO A 87 -14.09 -7.11 -11.23
CA PRO A 87 -13.24 -7.48 -12.35
C PRO A 87 -11.77 -7.48 -11.91
N GLN A 88 -11.03 -8.51 -12.31
CA GLN A 88 -9.59 -8.66 -12.02
C GLN A 88 -8.81 -8.31 -13.29
N PHE A 89 -7.68 -7.63 -13.15
CA PHE A 89 -6.86 -7.20 -14.27
C PHE A 89 -5.41 -7.69 -14.10
N ILE A 90 -4.82 -8.17 -15.19
CA ILE A 90 -3.37 -8.46 -15.28
C ILE A 90 -2.86 -7.75 -16.54
N ASP A 91 -1.75 -7.02 -16.42
CA ASP A 91 -1.14 -6.24 -17.52
C ASP A 91 -2.13 -5.28 -18.22
N GLY A 92 -3.10 -4.76 -17.46
CA GLY A 92 -4.16 -3.86 -17.97
C GLY A 92 -5.28 -4.56 -18.76
N GLN A 93 -5.30 -5.90 -18.84
CA GLN A 93 -6.37 -6.67 -19.49
C GLN A 93 -7.29 -7.31 -18.44
N GLU A 94 -8.61 -7.26 -18.68
CA GLU A 94 -9.60 -7.91 -17.82
C GLU A 94 -9.51 -9.44 -17.95
N LEU A 95 -9.41 -10.14 -16.82
CA LEU A 95 -9.34 -11.58 -16.78
C LEU A 95 -10.69 -12.22 -17.14
N SER A 96 -10.62 -13.23 -18.00
CA SER A 96 -11.77 -14.08 -18.26
C SER A 96 -12.09 -14.96 -17.05
N LYS A 97 -13.35 -15.40 -16.94
CA LYS A 97 -13.79 -16.32 -15.87
C LYS A 97 -12.93 -17.58 -15.78
N LYS A 98 -12.48 -18.10 -16.93
CA LYS A 98 -11.65 -19.31 -16.98
C LYS A 98 -10.25 -19.07 -16.40
N GLU A 99 -9.69 -17.90 -16.62
CA GLU A 99 -8.38 -17.52 -16.06
C GLU A 99 -8.47 -17.34 -14.55
N ILE A 100 -9.53 -16.70 -14.07
CA ILE A 100 -9.80 -16.57 -12.63
C ILE A 100 -9.94 -17.96 -11.99
N ASP A 101 -10.76 -18.84 -12.57
CA ASP A 101 -10.94 -20.22 -12.08
C ASP A 101 -9.62 -21.01 -12.07
N TYR A 102 -8.80 -20.83 -13.11
CA TYR A 102 -7.49 -21.45 -13.21
C TYR A 102 -6.52 -20.93 -12.16
N GLN A 103 -6.49 -19.62 -11.92
CA GLN A 103 -5.64 -19.00 -10.90
C GLN A 103 -6.03 -19.49 -9.50
N GLU A 104 -7.32 -19.55 -9.18
CA GLU A 104 -7.78 -20.11 -7.90
C GLU A 104 -7.37 -21.58 -7.73
N PHE A 105 -7.47 -22.38 -8.80
CA PHE A 105 -7.03 -23.77 -8.80
C PHE A 105 -5.51 -23.88 -8.62
N ALA A 106 -4.74 -23.08 -9.33
CA ALA A 106 -3.28 -23.07 -9.27
C ALA A 106 -2.81 -22.66 -7.86
N ASN A 107 -3.38 -21.58 -7.31
CA ASN A 107 -3.06 -21.11 -5.95
C ASN A 107 -3.32 -22.17 -4.88
N LYS A 108 -4.39 -22.97 -5.00
CA LYS A 108 -4.67 -24.06 -4.05
C LYS A 108 -3.67 -25.21 -4.13
N LYS A 109 -3.07 -25.44 -5.29
CA LYS A 109 -2.14 -26.56 -5.53
C LYS A 109 -0.67 -26.16 -5.51
N PHE A 110 -0.37 -24.87 -5.55
CA PHE A 110 0.97 -24.36 -5.63
C PHE A 110 1.64 -24.37 -4.26
N ASP A 111 2.65 -25.22 -4.09
CA ASP A 111 3.52 -25.18 -2.91
C ASP A 111 4.65 -24.17 -3.16
N THR A 112 4.55 -23.02 -2.49
CA THR A 112 5.54 -21.96 -2.59
C THR A 112 6.91 -22.40 -2.06
N GLN A 113 6.96 -23.20 -1.00
CA GLN A 113 8.22 -23.63 -0.39
C GLN A 113 8.95 -24.62 -1.29
N GLU A 114 8.24 -25.61 -1.82
CA GLU A 114 8.84 -26.55 -2.78
C GLU A 114 9.30 -25.84 -4.06
N TRP A 115 8.49 -24.92 -4.59
CA TRP A 115 8.87 -24.16 -5.78
C TRP A 115 10.11 -23.30 -5.54
N LEU A 116 10.18 -22.58 -4.41
CA LEU A 116 11.34 -21.76 -4.07
C LEU A 116 12.61 -22.60 -3.87
N LYS A 117 12.50 -23.76 -3.20
CA LYS A 117 13.62 -24.71 -3.02
C LYS A 117 14.12 -25.24 -4.36
N LYS A 118 13.19 -25.66 -5.23
CA LYS A 118 13.52 -26.17 -6.57
C LYS A 118 14.28 -25.14 -7.41
N ASN A 119 13.97 -23.85 -7.23
CA ASN A 119 14.62 -22.76 -7.95
C ASN A 119 15.84 -22.18 -7.20
N GLY A 120 16.27 -22.78 -6.08
CA GLY A 120 17.44 -22.34 -5.33
C GLY A 120 17.30 -20.95 -4.69
N LEU A 121 16.06 -20.47 -4.53
CA LEU A 121 15.76 -19.17 -3.90
C LEU A 121 15.76 -19.27 -2.37
N ILE A 122 15.50 -20.46 -1.85
CA ILE A 122 15.63 -20.81 -0.44
C ILE A 122 16.34 -22.17 -0.32
N PHE A 123 17.05 -22.40 0.78
CA PHE A 123 17.88 -23.58 1.04
C PHE A 123 17.20 -24.53 2.04
#